data_AF-A0A2V0QJN3-F1
#
_entry.id   AF-A0A2V0QJN3-F1
#
_cell.length_a   1.000
_cell.length_b   1.000
_cell.length_c   1.000
_cell.angle_alpha   90.00
_cell.angle_beta   90.00
_cell.angle_gamma   90.00
#
_symmetry.space_group_name_H-M   'P 1'
#
loop_
_entity.id
_entity.type
_entity.pdbx_description
1 polymer ?
#
loop_
_entity_poly.entity_id
_entity_poly.type
_entity_poly.pdbx_seq_one_letter_code
_entity_poly.pdbx_strand_id
1 'polypeptide(L)'
;MVDYAGNNDRVIYRHGLYFGFSSPLNEAEPAQLAEIKKSESWDDDLDDLDENFLCALMDNIDVRSDSCEIGYPEKIAAMLEAGWLISVAERTGRYAENRDLVSDEILLNEFKKVEGGANHYFVHTSSPKYKPSWDKFKEDAARVLLGNAAWSLIFEKLLADMEKSSEDVTASVSIYNLADIVYSLSNFMGKGESGYMPRFNMIMSTSTEVVQYVGAMVWLGRNVNIDAEAWIDASCDSTIRYFTRHHFGEQFECDDQLCDHLNLASVILKISNPGAIDEQREWMHVVSGQINYLPHENNLFHGVLEFCNENLEFKRSLIDHIGKTAPHWVQ
;
A
#
# COMPACT_ATOMS: atom_id res chain seq x y z
N MET A 1 16.54 -15.09 -8.03
CA MET A 1 16.70 -14.65 -9.42
C MET A 1 15.38 -14.17 -9.95
N VAL A 2 15.41 -13.13 -10.76
CA VAL A 2 14.25 -12.57 -11.46
C VAL A 2 14.55 -12.56 -12.96
N ASP A 3 13.73 -13.25 -13.74
CA ASP A 3 13.91 -13.42 -15.17
C ASP A 3 12.66 -12.95 -15.92
N TYR A 4 12.82 -12.06 -16.90
CA TYR A 4 11.70 -11.55 -17.68
C TYR A 4 11.25 -12.56 -18.74
N ALA A 5 10.01 -13.05 -18.62
CA ALA A 5 9.40 -13.99 -19.56
C ALA A 5 8.23 -13.39 -20.36
N GLY A 6 7.96 -12.09 -20.18
CA GLY A 6 6.91 -11.38 -20.91
C GLY A 6 7.32 -10.93 -22.32
N ASN A 7 6.38 -10.27 -23.00
CA ASN A 7 6.54 -9.83 -24.41
C ASN A 7 6.77 -8.32 -24.56
N ASN A 8 7.09 -7.59 -23.49
CA ASN A 8 7.33 -6.16 -23.57
C ASN A 8 8.75 -5.86 -24.09
N ASP A 9 8.82 -5.31 -25.30
CA ASP A 9 10.08 -4.96 -25.97
C ASP A 9 10.84 -3.80 -25.29
N ARG A 10 10.22 -3.09 -24.34
CA ARG A 10 10.87 -2.03 -23.55
C ARG A 10 11.75 -2.57 -22.42
N VAL A 11 11.69 -3.87 -22.10
CA VAL A 11 12.51 -4.47 -21.04
C VAL A 11 13.93 -4.70 -21.55
N ILE A 12 14.84 -3.82 -21.14
CA ILE A 12 16.25 -3.81 -21.56
C ILE A 12 17.05 -4.88 -20.79
N TYR A 13 16.91 -4.91 -19.46
CA TYR A 13 17.54 -5.90 -18.60
C TYR A 13 16.57 -7.04 -18.33
N ARG A 14 16.86 -8.24 -18.85
CA ARG A 14 15.95 -9.40 -18.72
C ARG A 14 16.26 -10.32 -17.55
N HIS A 15 17.34 -10.04 -16.83
CA HIS A 15 17.83 -10.84 -15.72
C HIS A 15 18.18 -9.92 -14.55
N GLY A 16 17.91 -10.37 -13.34
CA GLY A 16 18.26 -9.64 -12.14
C GLY A 16 18.38 -10.54 -10.91
N LEU A 17 18.96 -9.95 -9.87
CA LEU A 17 19.00 -10.51 -8.54
C LEU A 17 18.15 -9.64 -7.63
N TYR A 18 17.22 -10.27 -6.92
CA TYR A 18 16.40 -9.61 -5.91
C TYR A 18 16.87 -10.14 -4.55
N PHE A 19 17.36 -9.24 -3.70
CA PHE A 19 17.81 -9.58 -2.36
C PHE A 19 16.68 -9.31 -1.37
N GLY A 20 16.18 -10.37 -0.76
CA GLY A 20 15.24 -10.29 0.36
C GLY A 20 15.95 -10.70 1.64
N PHE A 21 15.77 -9.91 2.70
CA PHE A 21 16.27 -10.23 4.03
C PHE A 21 15.13 -10.10 5.04
N SER A 22 15.19 -10.91 6.09
CA SER A 22 14.50 -10.60 7.34
C SER A 22 15.44 -9.78 8.20
N SER A 23 14.91 -8.75 8.84
CA SER A 23 15.64 -8.00 9.86
C SER A 23 16.39 -8.95 10.81
N PRO A 24 17.73 -8.90 10.85
CA PRO A 24 18.48 -9.62 11.86
C PRO A 24 18.36 -8.95 13.25
N LEU A 25 17.71 -7.78 13.31
CA LEU A 25 17.69 -6.89 14.46
C LEU A 25 16.39 -7.00 15.27
N ASN A 26 15.30 -7.44 14.65
CA ASN A 26 13.99 -7.62 15.31
C ASN A 26 13.99 -8.65 16.45
N GLU A 27 14.95 -9.58 16.48
CA GLU A 27 15.09 -10.61 17.53
C GLU A 27 16.44 -10.52 18.27
N ALA A 28 17.25 -9.49 18.00
CA ALA A 28 18.58 -9.37 18.57
C ALA A 28 18.55 -8.88 20.01
N GLU A 29 19.27 -9.58 20.90
CA GLU A 29 19.46 -9.11 22.28
C GLU A 29 20.30 -7.81 22.29
N PRO A 30 20.12 -6.90 23.27
CA PRO A 30 20.81 -5.61 23.31
C PRO A 30 22.34 -5.70 23.19
N ALA A 31 22.95 -6.79 23.68
CA ALA A 31 24.38 -7.05 23.57
C ALA A 31 24.81 -7.42 22.14
N GLN A 32 23.99 -8.16 21.41
CA GLN A 32 24.22 -8.54 20.01
C GLN A 32 24.04 -7.33 19.09
N LEU A 33 23.00 -6.52 19.32
CA LEU A 33 22.79 -5.23 18.65
C LEU A 33 24.02 -4.32 18.81
N ALA A 34 24.58 -4.21 20.02
CA ALA A 34 25.76 -3.39 20.28
C ALA A 34 27.04 -3.93 19.62
N GLU A 35 27.10 -5.22 19.29
CA GLU A 35 28.23 -5.85 18.60
C GLU A 35 28.11 -5.66 17.08
N ILE A 36 26.91 -5.82 16.51
CA ILE A 36 26.62 -5.52 15.09
C ILE A 36 26.85 -4.02 14.81
N LYS A 37 26.45 -3.15 15.75
CA LYS A 37 26.74 -1.70 15.72
C LYS A 37 28.23 -1.34 15.70
N LYS A 38 29.10 -2.26 16.14
CA LYS A 38 30.56 -2.05 16.14
C LYS A 38 31.25 -2.61 14.90
N SER A 39 30.65 -3.57 14.21
CA SER A 39 31.28 -4.25 13.07
C SER A 39 31.03 -3.53 11.75
N GLU A 40 29.90 -2.85 11.60
CA GLU A 40 29.55 -2.11 10.38
C GLU A 40 29.74 -0.59 10.58
N SER A 41 29.88 0.17 9.49
CA SER A 41 29.86 1.63 9.52
C SER A 41 28.41 2.13 9.59
N TRP A 42 27.83 2.10 10.79
CA TRP A 42 26.49 2.59 11.02
C TRP A 42 26.44 4.11 10.85
N ASP A 43 25.45 4.59 10.11
CA ASP A 43 25.15 6.01 10.02
C ASP A 43 24.29 6.40 11.23
N ASP A 44 24.87 7.24 12.09
CA ASP A 44 24.20 7.74 13.30
C ASP A 44 23.00 8.66 12.95
N ASP A 45 22.87 9.10 11.69
CA ASP A 45 21.78 9.96 11.20
C ASP A 45 20.57 9.15 10.64
N LEU A 46 20.64 7.83 10.57
CA LEU A 46 19.53 6.95 10.17
C LEU A 46 18.82 6.34 11.39
N ASP A 47 17.53 6.68 11.56
CA ASP A 47 16.71 6.23 12.70
C ASP A 47 16.27 4.76 12.59
N ASP A 48 16.17 4.19 11.37
CA ASP A 48 15.80 2.79 11.15
C ASP A 48 17.05 1.90 11.10
N LEU A 49 17.11 0.94 12.02
CA LEU A 49 18.23 0.01 12.14
C LEU A 49 18.30 -0.97 10.95
N ASP A 50 17.18 -1.31 10.32
CA ASP A 50 17.14 -2.18 9.14
C ASP A 50 17.61 -1.44 7.88
N GLU A 51 17.38 -0.14 7.77
CA GLU A 51 17.93 0.69 6.70
C GLU A 51 19.45 0.81 6.81
N ASN A 52 19.97 1.01 8.03
CA ASN A 52 21.40 1.00 8.31
C ASN A 52 22.05 -0.34 7.91
N PHE A 53 21.40 -1.47 8.23
CA PHE A 53 21.86 -2.79 7.82
C PHE A 53 21.85 -2.96 6.28
N LEU A 54 20.83 -2.46 5.60
CA LEU A 54 20.76 -2.48 4.13
C LEU A 54 21.89 -1.68 3.48
N CYS A 55 22.17 -0.48 3.99
CA CYS A 55 23.28 0.35 3.50
C CYS A 55 24.63 -0.36 3.67
N ALA A 56 24.90 -0.89 4.86
CA ALA A 56 26.11 -1.67 5.13
C ALA A 56 26.20 -2.93 4.26
N LEU A 57 25.08 -3.65 4.07
CA LEU A 57 25.02 -4.81 3.19
C LEU A 57 25.35 -4.41 1.74
N MET A 58 24.78 -3.32 1.25
CA MET A 58 25.02 -2.81 -0.11
C MET A 58 26.49 -2.43 -0.34
N ASP A 59 27.15 -1.83 0.66
CA ASP A 59 28.58 -1.50 0.58
C ASP A 59 29.48 -2.74 0.54
N ASN A 60 29.01 -3.86 1.08
CA ASN A 60 29.75 -5.11 1.18
C ASN A 60 29.41 -6.13 0.07
N ILE A 61 28.29 -5.96 -0.64
CA ILE A 61 27.90 -6.82 -1.76
C ILE A 61 28.70 -6.40 -3.01
N ASP A 62 29.79 -7.13 -3.29
CA ASP A 62 30.54 -7.02 -4.55
C ASP A 62 29.83 -7.79 -5.68
N VAL A 63 28.67 -7.28 -6.09
CA VAL A 63 27.92 -7.82 -7.25
C VAL A 63 27.97 -6.81 -8.37
N ARG A 64 28.69 -7.16 -9.43
CA ARG A 64 28.69 -6.39 -10.67
C ARG A 64 27.28 -6.37 -11.26
N SER A 65 26.64 -5.21 -11.21
CA SER A 65 25.31 -4.96 -11.75
C SER A 65 25.35 -3.82 -12.77
N ASP A 66 24.48 -3.88 -13.78
CA ASP A 66 24.30 -2.77 -14.74
C ASP A 66 23.47 -1.64 -14.12
N SER A 67 22.57 -1.98 -13.20
CA SER A 67 21.79 -1.06 -12.37
C SER A 67 21.46 -1.71 -11.03
N CYS A 68 21.34 -0.88 -10.00
CA CYS A 68 20.82 -1.27 -8.70
C CYS A 68 19.66 -0.36 -8.32
N GLU A 69 18.61 -0.93 -7.74
CA GLU A 69 17.45 -0.19 -7.26
C GLU A 69 16.95 -0.79 -5.94
N ILE A 70 16.27 0.04 -5.15
CA ILE A 70 15.63 -0.41 -3.91
C ILE A 70 14.42 -1.28 -4.26
N GLY A 71 14.37 -2.46 -3.66
CA GLY A 71 13.23 -3.38 -3.73
C GLY A 71 12.23 -3.11 -2.61
N TYR A 72 10.95 -3.23 -2.92
CA TYR A 72 9.86 -3.19 -1.94
C TYR A 72 8.81 -4.26 -2.30
N PRO A 73 8.00 -4.72 -1.35
CA PRO A 73 7.06 -5.82 -1.55
C PRO A 73 6.16 -5.68 -2.79
N GLU A 74 5.70 -4.46 -3.06
CA GLU A 74 4.83 -4.11 -4.19
C GLU A 74 5.56 -4.28 -5.53
N LYS A 75 6.88 -4.05 -5.58
CA LYS A 75 7.69 -4.27 -6.78
C LYS A 75 7.73 -5.74 -7.14
N ILE A 76 7.80 -6.64 -6.16
CA ILE A 76 7.74 -8.09 -6.40
C ILE A 76 6.38 -8.46 -7.02
N ALA A 77 5.28 -7.92 -6.48
CA ALA A 77 3.95 -8.17 -7.02
C ALA A 77 3.80 -7.62 -8.46
N ALA A 78 4.17 -6.37 -8.69
CA ALA A 78 4.13 -5.73 -10.00
C ALA A 78 5.01 -6.44 -11.03
N MET A 79 6.20 -6.93 -10.63
CA MET A 79 7.07 -7.71 -11.50
C MET A 79 6.39 -9.00 -11.96
N LEU A 80 5.76 -9.75 -11.04
CA LEU A 80 5.03 -10.96 -11.40
C LEU A 80 3.89 -10.68 -12.38
N GLU A 81 3.11 -9.62 -12.15
CA GLU A 81 2.04 -9.19 -13.06
C GLU A 81 2.58 -8.77 -14.44
N ALA A 82 3.73 -8.12 -14.48
CA ALA A 82 4.41 -7.71 -15.71
C ALA A 82 5.04 -8.88 -16.49
N GLY A 83 5.00 -10.11 -15.96
CA GLY A 83 5.52 -11.32 -16.60
C GLY A 83 6.96 -11.68 -16.24
N TRP A 84 7.47 -11.17 -15.12
CA TRP A 84 8.71 -11.66 -14.53
C TRP A 84 8.47 -12.97 -13.80
N LEU A 85 9.42 -13.90 -13.93
CA LEU A 85 9.48 -15.14 -13.18
C LEU A 85 10.48 -14.97 -12.05
N ILE A 86 10.04 -15.26 -10.83
CA ILE A 86 10.86 -15.14 -9.64
C ILE A 86 11.14 -16.54 -9.11
N SER A 87 12.42 -16.86 -8.93
CA SER A 87 12.88 -18.12 -8.35
C SER A 87 13.85 -17.86 -7.19
N VAL A 88 13.71 -18.62 -6.11
CA VAL A 88 14.63 -18.55 -4.99
C VAL A 88 15.91 -19.29 -5.39
N ALA A 89 16.97 -18.51 -5.66
CA ALA A 89 18.23 -19.07 -6.13
C ALA A 89 19.11 -19.57 -4.99
N GLU A 90 19.13 -18.82 -3.88
CA GLU A 90 19.95 -19.10 -2.71
C GLU A 90 19.17 -18.75 -1.44
N ARG A 91 19.42 -19.49 -0.36
CA ARG A 91 18.87 -19.22 0.98
C ARG A 91 20.01 -19.30 1.99
N THR A 92 20.03 -18.36 2.93
CA THR A 92 21.04 -18.32 4.00
C THR A 92 20.38 -18.11 5.37
N GLY A 93 21.12 -18.36 6.45
CA GLY A 93 20.66 -18.20 7.82
C GLY A 93 19.38 -19.02 8.12
N ARG A 94 18.43 -18.38 8.82
CA ARG A 94 17.17 -19.03 9.24
C ARG A 94 16.37 -19.65 8.10
N TYR A 95 16.46 -19.09 6.89
CA TYR A 95 15.73 -19.61 5.72
C TYR A 95 16.39 -20.85 5.10
N ALA A 96 17.70 -21.03 5.30
CA ALA A 96 18.40 -22.25 4.94
C ALA A 96 18.09 -23.37 5.94
N GLU A 97 18.10 -23.05 7.23
CA GLU A 97 17.84 -24.00 8.32
C GLU A 97 16.39 -24.53 8.31
N ASN A 98 15.42 -23.67 7.98
CA ASN A 98 14.00 -24.01 7.96
C ASN A 98 13.46 -24.36 6.56
N ARG A 99 14.32 -24.82 5.64
CA ARG A 99 13.94 -25.07 4.24
C ARG A 99 12.77 -26.03 4.08
N ASP A 100 12.67 -27.03 4.95
CA ASP A 100 11.59 -28.03 4.93
C ASP A 100 10.24 -27.50 5.44
N LEU A 101 10.27 -26.41 6.23
CA LEU A 101 9.07 -25.78 6.81
C LEU A 101 8.61 -24.56 5.99
N VAL A 102 9.55 -23.85 5.39
CA VAL A 102 9.30 -22.64 4.60
C VAL A 102 9.58 -22.95 3.13
N SER A 103 8.55 -23.29 2.36
CA SER A 103 8.69 -23.51 0.91
C SER A 103 9.05 -22.21 0.18
N ASP A 104 9.53 -22.30 -1.08
CA ASP A 104 9.84 -21.10 -1.88
C ASP A 104 8.60 -20.21 -2.07
N GLU A 105 7.43 -20.82 -2.18
CA GLU A 105 6.15 -20.12 -2.27
C GLU A 105 5.82 -19.34 -1.00
N ILE A 106 6.00 -19.96 0.18
CA ILE A 106 5.80 -19.30 1.48
C ILE A 106 6.78 -18.13 1.62
N LEU A 107 8.05 -18.35 1.28
CA LEU A 107 9.09 -17.32 1.38
C LEU A 107 8.82 -16.13 0.44
N LEU A 108 8.38 -16.39 -0.79
CA LEU A 108 7.99 -15.33 -1.72
C LEU A 108 6.78 -14.56 -1.22
N ASN A 109 5.81 -15.21 -0.58
CA ASN A 109 4.67 -14.53 0.02
C ASN A 109 5.07 -13.69 1.25
N GLU A 110 6.05 -14.14 2.03
CA GLU A 110 6.65 -13.37 3.12
C GLU A 110 7.39 -12.12 2.60
N PHE A 111 8.18 -12.24 1.53
CA PHE A 111 8.86 -11.09 0.93
C PHE A 111 7.94 -10.12 0.19
N LYS A 112 6.80 -10.61 -0.31
CA LYS A 112 5.68 -9.76 -0.74
C LYS A 112 4.93 -9.12 0.43
N LYS A 113 5.30 -9.42 1.68
CA LYS A 113 4.58 -9.03 2.92
C LYS A 113 3.06 -9.30 2.80
N VAL A 114 2.68 -10.44 2.23
CA VAL A 114 1.27 -10.84 2.08
C VAL A 114 0.58 -11.00 3.44
N GLU A 115 1.32 -11.20 4.52
CA GLU A 115 0.82 -11.15 5.90
C GLU A 115 1.82 -10.39 6.79
N GLY A 116 1.32 -9.60 7.76
CA GLY A 116 2.15 -9.02 8.82
C GLY A 116 2.45 -7.52 8.76
N GLY A 117 1.74 -6.72 7.94
CA GLY A 117 1.80 -5.26 8.02
C GLY A 117 3.08 -4.66 7.43
N ALA A 118 3.07 -4.38 6.13
CA ALA A 118 3.92 -3.31 5.59
C ALA A 118 3.26 -1.96 5.94
N ASN A 119 4.00 -0.85 5.95
CA ASN A 119 3.42 0.49 6.18
C ASN A 119 2.22 0.80 5.25
N HIS A 120 2.14 0.11 4.10
CA HIS A 120 1.10 0.30 3.09
C HIS A 120 0.20 -0.92 2.85
N TYR A 121 0.45 -2.06 3.51
CA TYR A 121 -0.29 -3.30 3.26
C TYR A 121 -0.64 -4.03 4.54
N PHE A 122 -1.91 -4.37 4.71
CA PHE A 122 -2.40 -5.10 5.86
C PHE A 122 -3.36 -6.20 5.43
N VAL A 123 -2.94 -7.46 5.59
CA VAL A 123 -3.83 -8.61 5.52
C VAL A 123 -3.77 -9.37 6.83
N HIS A 124 -4.93 -9.51 7.46
CA HIS A 124 -5.05 -10.20 8.72
C HIS A 124 -6.50 -10.65 8.96
N THR A 125 -6.66 -11.78 9.64
CA THR A 125 -7.95 -12.21 10.17
C THR A 125 -7.93 -12.21 11.69
N SER A 126 -8.90 -11.57 12.34
CA SER A 126 -8.98 -11.54 13.79
C SER A 126 -10.43 -11.48 14.28
N SER A 127 -10.62 -11.61 15.59
CA SER A 127 -11.93 -11.58 16.24
C SER A 127 -11.82 -10.92 17.60
N PRO A 128 -12.80 -10.07 18.00
CA PRO A 128 -12.84 -9.46 19.33
C PRO A 128 -12.73 -10.46 20.50
N LYS A 129 -13.14 -11.72 20.28
CA LYS A 129 -13.02 -12.79 21.28
C LYS A 129 -11.57 -13.11 21.68
N TYR A 130 -10.60 -12.79 20.83
CA TYR A 130 -9.18 -13.00 21.06
C TYR A 130 -8.46 -11.67 21.30
N LYS A 131 -8.72 -11.07 22.46
CA LYS A 131 -8.34 -9.69 22.80
C LYS A 131 -6.89 -9.28 22.44
N PRO A 132 -5.84 -10.07 22.75
CA PRO A 132 -4.46 -9.70 22.38
C PRO A 132 -4.24 -9.62 20.86
N SER A 133 -4.77 -10.58 20.10
CA SER A 133 -4.70 -10.56 18.63
C SER A 133 -5.54 -9.42 18.06
N TRP A 134 -6.69 -9.14 18.66
CA TRP A 134 -7.57 -8.06 18.25
C TRP A 134 -6.95 -6.68 18.48
N ASP A 135 -6.29 -6.45 19.61
CA ASP A 135 -5.64 -5.17 19.89
C ASP A 135 -4.47 -4.91 18.93
N LYS A 136 -3.65 -5.94 18.66
CA LYS A 136 -2.61 -5.85 17.63
C LYS A 136 -3.18 -5.61 16.24
N PHE A 137 -4.25 -6.31 15.87
CA PHE A 137 -4.95 -6.13 14.60
C PHE A 137 -5.42 -4.68 14.39
N LYS A 138 -5.95 -4.03 15.44
CA LYS A 138 -6.36 -2.61 15.37
C LYS A 138 -5.18 -1.67 15.22
N GLU A 139 -4.10 -1.91 15.97
CA GLU A 139 -2.89 -1.10 15.90
C GLU A 139 -2.25 -1.17 14.50
N ASP A 140 -2.07 -2.38 13.97
CA ASP A 140 -1.47 -2.62 12.67
C ASP A 140 -2.33 -2.01 11.54
N ALA A 141 -3.65 -2.19 11.60
CA ALA A 141 -4.56 -1.58 10.63
C ALA A 141 -4.57 -0.05 10.68
N ALA A 142 -4.50 0.54 11.88
CA ALA A 142 -4.47 1.99 12.06
C ALA A 142 -3.23 2.61 11.41
N ARG A 143 -2.07 1.94 11.50
CA ARG A 143 -0.83 2.39 10.83
C ARG A 143 -0.98 2.42 9.30
N VAL A 144 -1.57 1.37 8.72
CA VAL A 144 -1.78 1.31 7.26
C VAL A 144 -2.84 2.30 6.77
N LEU A 145 -3.82 2.64 7.60
CA LEU A 145 -4.85 3.62 7.26
C LEU A 145 -4.42 5.08 7.43
N LEU A 146 -3.19 5.35 7.88
CA LEU A 146 -2.65 6.72 7.93
C LEU A 146 -2.71 7.38 6.55
N GLY A 147 -3.07 8.66 6.53
CA GLY A 147 -3.26 9.44 5.30
C GLY A 147 -4.53 9.10 4.51
N ASN A 148 -5.47 8.34 5.09
CA ASN A 148 -6.79 8.13 4.52
C ASN A 148 -7.88 8.28 5.60
N ALA A 149 -8.16 9.53 5.99
CA ALA A 149 -9.03 9.82 7.13
C ALA A 149 -10.43 9.21 7.01
N ALA A 150 -10.96 9.11 5.78
CA ALA A 150 -12.28 8.54 5.54
C ALA A 150 -12.33 7.04 5.88
N TRP A 151 -11.35 6.26 5.40
CA TRP A 151 -11.27 4.84 5.74
C TRP A 151 -10.91 4.61 7.19
N SER A 152 -10.03 5.42 7.80
CA SER A 152 -9.75 5.33 9.24
C SER A 152 -11.03 5.45 10.06
N LEU A 153 -11.84 6.49 9.80
CA LEU A 153 -13.08 6.75 10.53
C LEU A 153 -14.10 5.62 10.34
N ILE A 154 -14.28 5.16 9.10
CA ILE A 154 -15.21 4.06 8.82
C ILE A 154 -14.73 2.78 9.50
N PHE A 155 -13.44 2.44 9.38
CA PHE A 155 -12.88 1.24 9.97
C PHE A 155 -13.03 1.23 11.48
N GLU A 156 -12.66 2.32 12.17
CA GLU A 156 -12.85 2.46 13.62
C GLU A 156 -14.31 2.25 14.04
N LYS A 157 -15.27 2.81 13.29
CA LYS A 157 -16.69 2.60 13.55
C LYS A 157 -17.08 1.13 13.42
N LEU A 158 -16.62 0.44 12.37
CA LEU A 158 -16.88 -0.99 12.16
C LEU A 158 -16.32 -1.84 13.30
N LEU A 159 -15.08 -1.59 13.72
CA LEU A 159 -14.46 -2.29 14.85
C LEU A 159 -15.23 -2.06 16.15
N ALA A 160 -15.64 -0.83 16.42
CA ALA A 160 -16.43 -0.50 17.60
C ALA A 160 -17.81 -1.17 17.60
N ASP A 161 -18.42 -1.37 16.43
CA ASP A 161 -19.67 -2.11 16.31
C ASP A 161 -19.46 -3.61 16.54
N MET A 162 -18.36 -4.18 16.01
CA MET A 162 -17.99 -5.57 16.26
C MET A 162 -17.73 -5.86 17.73
N GLU A 163 -17.01 -4.98 18.44
CA GLU A 163 -16.73 -5.12 19.87
C GLU A 163 -17.99 -5.03 20.75
N LYS A 164 -19.05 -4.39 20.26
CA LYS A 164 -20.36 -4.30 20.95
C LYS A 164 -21.31 -5.45 20.60
N SER A 165 -21.01 -6.22 19.56
CA SER A 165 -21.82 -7.35 19.15
C SER A 165 -21.84 -8.42 20.22
N SER A 166 -23.00 -9.05 20.42
CA SER A 166 -23.14 -10.23 21.28
C SER A 166 -22.76 -11.53 20.56
N GLU A 167 -22.54 -11.49 19.25
CA GLU A 167 -22.14 -12.64 18.44
C GLU A 167 -20.61 -12.74 18.31
N ASP A 168 -20.12 -13.96 18.08
CA ASP A 168 -18.72 -14.21 17.75
C ASP A 168 -18.43 -13.72 16.32
N VAL A 169 -18.07 -12.44 16.19
CA VAL A 169 -17.73 -11.83 14.90
C VAL A 169 -16.26 -12.11 14.54
N THR A 170 -16.00 -12.46 13.29
CA THR A 170 -14.65 -12.53 12.72
C THR A 170 -14.52 -11.48 11.61
N ALA A 171 -13.40 -10.75 11.59
CA ALA A 171 -13.03 -9.85 10.51
C ALA A 171 -11.81 -10.39 9.77
N SER A 172 -11.93 -10.53 8.46
CA SER A 172 -10.83 -10.77 7.53
C SER A 172 -10.64 -9.52 6.69
N VAL A 173 -9.47 -8.91 6.78
CA VAL A 173 -9.18 -7.60 6.17
C VAL A 173 -8.01 -7.73 5.20
N SER A 174 -8.09 -6.98 4.10
CA SER A 174 -7.04 -6.73 3.13
C SER A 174 -7.07 -5.26 2.75
N ILE A 175 -6.07 -4.50 3.20
CA ILE A 175 -5.93 -3.07 2.94
C ILE A 175 -4.62 -2.85 2.21
N TYR A 176 -4.68 -2.04 1.17
CA TYR A 176 -3.55 -1.45 0.51
C TYR A 176 -3.74 0.06 0.46
N ASN A 177 -2.83 0.81 1.08
CA ASN A 177 -2.90 2.27 1.16
C ASN A 177 -1.48 2.86 1.15
N LEU A 178 -1.06 3.37 -0.01
CA LEU A 178 0.21 4.12 -0.11
C LEU A 178 0.14 5.49 0.56
N ALA A 179 -1.08 6.04 0.71
CA ALA A 179 -1.31 7.44 1.07
C ALA A 179 -0.46 8.40 0.22
N ASP A 180 -0.40 8.15 -1.10
CA ASP A 180 0.35 8.94 -2.07
C ASP A 180 -0.39 9.02 -3.40
N ILE A 181 -1.42 9.86 -3.45
CA ILE A 181 -2.27 10.03 -4.62
C ILE A 181 -1.52 10.62 -5.81
N VAL A 182 -0.47 11.40 -5.58
CA VAL A 182 0.41 11.90 -6.64
C VAL A 182 1.10 10.72 -7.32
N TYR A 183 1.70 9.81 -6.55
CA TYR A 183 2.33 8.60 -7.09
C TYR A 183 1.31 7.68 -7.79
N SER A 184 0.18 7.42 -7.13
CA SER A 184 -0.86 6.53 -7.67
C SER A 184 -1.43 7.07 -8.99
N LEU A 185 -1.82 8.35 -9.07
CA LEU A 185 -2.34 8.96 -10.29
C LEU A 185 -1.27 9.03 -11.38
N SER A 186 -0.01 9.31 -11.04
CA SER A 186 1.07 9.39 -12.03
C SER A 186 1.27 8.06 -12.75
N ASN A 187 1.37 6.95 -12.00
CA ASN A 187 1.52 5.62 -12.58
C ASN A 187 0.25 5.17 -13.33
N PHE A 188 -0.94 5.47 -12.80
CA PHE A 188 -2.19 5.15 -13.48
C PHE A 188 -2.36 5.93 -14.79
N MET A 189 -2.07 7.23 -14.79
CA MET A 189 -2.26 8.09 -15.96
C MET A 189 -1.17 7.92 -17.02
N GLY A 190 0.08 7.72 -16.58
CA GLY A 190 1.26 7.57 -17.46
C GLY A 190 1.41 6.16 -18.02
N LYS A 191 1.25 5.13 -17.18
CA LYS A 191 1.51 3.72 -17.53
C LYS A 191 0.25 2.86 -17.61
N GLY A 192 -0.89 3.33 -17.10
CA GLY A 192 -2.10 2.51 -16.97
C GLY A 192 -2.08 1.55 -15.78
N GLU A 193 -1.14 1.73 -14.85
CA GLU A 193 -0.95 0.83 -13.71
C GLU A 193 -1.91 1.18 -12.56
N SER A 194 -2.99 0.39 -12.41
CA SER A 194 -3.95 0.55 -11.30
C SER A 194 -3.50 -0.11 -10.00
N GLY A 195 -2.41 -0.89 -10.02
CA GLY A 195 -1.90 -1.62 -8.85
C GLY A 195 -1.52 -0.72 -7.67
N TYR A 196 -1.22 0.55 -7.93
CA TYR A 196 -0.87 1.56 -6.93
C TYR A 196 -2.07 2.35 -6.40
N MET A 197 -3.29 2.12 -6.91
CA MET A 197 -4.48 2.73 -6.35
C MET A 197 -4.83 2.09 -5.00
N PRO A 198 -5.27 2.88 -4.01
CA PRO A 198 -5.62 2.35 -2.70
C PRO A 198 -6.80 1.37 -2.84
N ARG A 199 -6.75 0.28 -2.07
CA ARG A 199 -7.77 -0.77 -2.04
C ARG A 199 -8.09 -1.13 -0.60
N PHE A 200 -9.36 -1.31 -0.32
CA PHE A 200 -9.82 -1.79 0.97
C PHE A 200 -10.81 -2.93 0.75
N ASN A 201 -10.62 -4.04 1.45
CA ASN A 201 -11.57 -5.13 1.48
C ASN A 201 -11.64 -5.68 2.91
N MET A 202 -12.84 -5.79 3.43
CA MET A 202 -13.10 -6.41 4.71
C MET A 202 -14.29 -7.33 4.59
N ILE A 203 -14.13 -8.56 5.07
CA ILE A 203 -15.21 -9.52 5.23
C ILE A 203 -15.46 -9.64 6.73
N MET A 204 -16.67 -9.30 7.14
CA MET A 204 -17.18 -9.52 8.48
C MET A 204 -18.12 -10.72 8.42
N SER A 205 -17.86 -11.73 9.24
CA SER A 205 -18.69 -12.94 9.30
C SER A 205 -19.06 -13.28 10.73
N THR A 206 -20.32 -13.64 10.92
CA THR A 206 -20.83 -14.28 12.14
C THR A 206 -21.27 -15.71 11.81
N SER A 207 -21.94 -16.39 12.75
CA SER A 207 -22.55 -17.70 12.49
C SER A 207 -23.73 -17.65 11.51
N THR A 208 -24.30 -16.48 11.27
CA THR A 208 -25.58 -16.29 10.58
C THR A 208 -25.49 -15.30 9.41
N GLU A 209 -24.56 -14.35 9.46
CA GLU A 209 -24.44 -13.28 8.48
C GLU A 209 -23.02 -13.16 7.93
N VAL A 210 -22.91 -12.78 6.66
CA VAL A 210 -21.66 -12.33 6.04
C VAL A 210 -21.90 -10.96 5.42
N VAL A 211 -21.04 -10.00 5.76
CA VAL A 211 -21.04 -8.65 5.20
C VAL A 211 -19.67 -8.37 4.62
N GLN A 212 -19.65 -7.92 3.37
CA GLN A 212 -18.43 -7.49 2.70
C GLN A 212 -18.39 -5.97 2.61
N TYR A 213 -17.23 -5.38 2.86
CA TYR A 213 -16.96 -3.97 2.70
C TYR A 213 -15.87 -3.81 1.65
N VAL A 214 -16.17 -3.14 0.54
CA VAL A 214 -15.24 -2.93 -0.57
C VAL A 214 -14.99 -1.44 -0.71
N GLY A 215 -13.79 -0.99 -0.36
CA GLY A 215 -13.38 0.40 -0.49
C GLY A 215 -12.61 0.68 -1.77
N ALA A 216 -12.88 1.85 -2.32
CA ALA A 216 -12.24 2.37 -3.51
C ALA A 216 -12.12 3.89 -3.41
N MET A 217 -11.22 4.44 -4.22
CA MET A 217 -11.16 5.87 -4.50
C MET A 217 -12.12 6.21 -5.63
N VAL A 218 -12.91 7.25 -5.43
CA VAL A 218 -13.93 7.72 -6.39
C VAL A 218 -13.78 9.21 -6.64
N TRP A 219 -14.28 9.65 -7.78
CA TRP A 219 -14.41 11.05 -8.13
C TRP A 219 -15.84 11.53 -7.89
N LEU A 220 -15.97 12.74 -7.33
CA LEU A 220 -17.25 13.35 -6.97
C LEU A 220 -17.86 14.19 -8.12
N GLY A 221 -17.34 14.05 -9.35
CA GLY A 221 -17.95 14.61 -10.56
C GLY A 221 -17.71 16.10 -10.78
N ARG A 222 -16.79 16.73 -10.04
CA ARG A 222 -16.43 18.14 -10.24
C ARG A 222 -15.11 18.24 -11.00
N ASN A 223 -15.14 18.95 -12.14
CA ASN A 223 -13.95 19.17 -12.94
C ASN A 223 -12.93 20.02 -12.19
N VAL A 224 -11.67 19.66 -12.42
CA VAL A 224 -10.49 20.27 -11.81
C VAL A 224 -9.95 21.31 -12.78
N ASN A 225 -9.81 22.55 -12.29
CA ASN A 225 -9.25 23.66 -13.06
C ASN A 225 -8.02 24.23 -12.34
N ILE A 226 -7.05 23.34 -12.09
CA ILE A 226 -5.75 23.64 -11.52
C ILE A 226 -4.74 22.75 -12.25
N ASP A 227 -3.54 23.26 -12.51
CA ASP A 227 -2.45 22.44 -13.06
C ASP A 227 -1.76 21.62 -11.95
N ALA A 228 -0.94 20.64 -12.35
CA ALA A 228 -0.38 19.69 -11.40
C ALA A 228 0.64 20.32 -10.43
N GLU A 229 1.42 21.31 -10.88
CA GLU A 229 2.39 22.00 -10.02
C GLU A 229 1.65 22.82 -8.96
N ALA A 230 0.67 23.64 -9.38
CA ALA A 230 -0.16 24.42 -8.49
C ALA A 230 -0.97 23.55 -7.51
N TRP A 231 -1.44 22.38 -7.96
CA TRP A 231 -2.13 21.41 -7.11
C TRP A 231 -1.23 20.86 -6.00
N ILE A 232 -0.01 20.40 -6.34
CA ILE A 232 0.95 19.88 -5.37
C ILE A 232 1.40 20.99 -4.41
N ASP A 233 1.70 22.18 -4.94
CA ASP A 233 2.15 23.32 -4.13
C ASP A 233 1.05 23.77 -3.15
N ALA A 234 -0.22 23.76 -3.57
CA ALA A 234 -1.34 24.12 -2.70
C ALA A 234 -1.62 23.09 -1.59
N SER A 235 -1.28 21.82 -1.81
CA SER A 235 -1.53 20.74 -0.83
C SER A 235 -0.32 20.40 0.05
N CYS A 236 0.90 20.51 -0.47
CA CYS A 236 2.11 20.04 0.19
C CYS A 236 3.19 21.14 0.30
N ASP A 237 2.79 22.42 0.23
CA ASP A 237 3.60 23.64 0.26
C ASP A 237 4.48 23.89 -0.99
N SER A 238 5.09 22.85 -1.54
CA SER A 238 5.80 22.90 -2.81
C SER A 238 6.06 21.50 -3.37
N THR A 239 6.32 21.40 -4.67
CA THR A 239 6.80 20.17 -5.31
C THR A 239 8.05 19.59 -4.63
N ILE A 240 9.02 20.45 -4.26
CA ILE A 240 10.23 20.02 -3.54
C ILE A 240 9.88 19.41 -2.18
N ARG A 241 8.98 20.07 -1.44
CA ARG A 241 8.53 19.60 -0.13
C ARG A 241 7.79 18.28 -0.24
N TYR A 242 6.93 18.10 -1.24
CA TYR A 242 6.28 16.81 -1.53
C TYR A 242 7.32 15.71 -1.76
N PHE A 243 8.30 15.90 -2.66
CA PHE A 243 9.31 14.86 -2.92
C PHE A 243 10.21 14.59 -1.72
N THR A 244 10.47 15.60 -0.88
CA THR A 244 11.17 15.41 0.40
C THR A 244 10.35 14.55 1.34
N ARG A 245 9.05 14.84 1.52
CA ARG A 245 8.15 14.02 2.33
C ARG A 245 8.08 12.58 1.80
N HIS A 246 7.92 12.40 0.49
CA HIS A 246 7.93 11.08 -0.15
C HIS A 246 9.22 10.31 0.13
N HIS A 247 10.37 10.99 0.06
CA HIS A 247 11.66 10.35 0.34
C HIS A 247 11.77 9.84 1.78
N PHE A 248 11.15 10.53 2.74
CA PHE A 248 11.15 10.16 4.16
C PHE A 248 9.88 9.41 4.62
N GLY A 249 8.99 9.03 3.70
CA GLY A 249 7.75 8.32 4.05
C GLY A 249 6.68 9.18 4.75
N GLU A 250 6.78 10.51 4.65
CA GLU A 250 5.88 11.50 5.29
C GLU A 250 4.80 12.05 4.33
N GLN A 251 4.69 11.51 3.12
CA GLN A 251 3.76 12.01 2.10
C GLN A 251 2.28 11.91 2.53
N PHE A 252 1.96 10.96 3.40
CA PHE A 252 0.62 10.73 3.94
C PHE A 252 0.04 11.97 4.64
N GLU A 253 0.89 12.90 5.11
CA GLU A 253 0.47 14.11 5.81
C GLU A 253 -0.32 15.10 4.92
N CYS A 254 -0.11 15.08 3.60
CA CYS A 254 -0.83 15.95 2.66
C CYS A 254 -1.79 15.19 1.71
N ASP A 255 -1.93 13.87 1.85
CA ASP A 255 -2.67 13.04 0.88
C ASP A 255 -4.17 13.32 0.86
N ASP A 256 -4.80 13.46 2.03
CA ASP A 256 -6.22 13.82 2.12
C ASP A 256 -6.49 15.19 1.46
N GLN A 257 -5.59 16.16 1.63
CA GLN A 257 -5.71 17.49 1.01
C GLN A 257 -5.49 17.45 -0.51
N LEU A 258 -4.55 16.63 -0.99
CA LEU A 258 -4.36 16.36 -2.41
C LEU A 258 -5.63 15.76 -3.03
N CYS A 259 -6.25 14.79 -2.36
CA CYS A 259 -7.53 14.19 -2.79
C CYS A 259 -8.67 15.22 -2.83
N ASP A 260 -8.82 16.03 -1.79
CA ASP A 260 -9.87 17.05 -1.68
C ASP A 260 -9.81 18.07 -2.83
N HIS A 261 -8.61 18.56 -3.18
CA HIS A 261 -8.43 19.49 -4.30
C HIS A 261 -8.84 18.90 -5.65
N LEU A 262 -8.77 17.57 -5.82
CA LEU A 262 -9.20 16.88 -7.04
C LEU A 262 -10.66 16.40 -6.98
N ASN A 263 -11.38 16.67 -5.90
CA ASN A 263 -12.69 16.07 -5.63
C ASN A 263 -12.66 14.54 -5.72
N LEU A 264 -11.56 13.96 -5.24
CA LEU A 264 -11.41 12.52 -5.02
C LEU A 264 -11.79 12.22 -3.57
N ALA A 265 -12.44 11.08 -3.36
CA ALA A 265 -12.85 10.64 -2.03
C ALA A 265 -12.64 9.13 -1.88
N SER A 266 -12.24 8.72 -0.69
CA SER A 266 -12.21 7.31 -0.29
C SER A 266 -13.59 6.93 0.25
N VAL A 267 -14.23 5.95 -0.37
CA VAL A 267 -15.56 5.44 0.01
C VAL A 267 -15.51 3.93 0.24
N ILE A 268 -16.54 3.38 0.90
CA ILE A 268 -16.71 1.94 1.11
C ILE A 268 -18.11 1.53 0.66
N LEU A 269 -18.22 0.51 -0.20
CA LEU A 269 -19.45 -0.18 -0.51
C LEU A 269 -19.65 -1.33 0.48
N LYS A 270 -20.65 -1.23 1.34
CA LYS A 270 -21.14 -2.32 2.17
C LYS A 270 -22.08 -3.20 1.36
N ILE A 271 -21.84 -4.50 1.39
CA ILE A 271 -22.64 -5.55 0.75
C ILE A 271 -23.03 -6.55 1.83
N SER A 272 -24.29 -6.52 2.26
CA SER A 272 -24.84 -7.51 3.20
C SER A 272 -25.37 -8.71 2.42
N ASN A 273 -25.08 -9.93 2.90
CA ASN A 273 -25.46 -11.20 2.28
C ASN A 273 -25.06 -11.32 0.79
N PRO A 274 -23.76 -11.17 0.45
CA PRO A 274 -23.31 -11.19 -0.94
C PRO A 274 -23.69 -12.49 -1.65
N GLY A 275 -24.31 -12.38 -2.82
CA GLY A 275 -24.79 -13.49 -3.65
C GLY A 275 -26.15 -14.08 -3.22
N ALA A 276 -26.77 -13.60 -2.14
CA ALA A 276 -28.09 -14.04 -1.70
C ALA A 276 -29.24 -13.26 -2.39
N ILE A 277 -30.46 -13.77 -2.28
CA ILE A 277 -31.66 -13.12 -2.85
C ILE A 277 -31.95 -11.78 -2.16
N ASP A 278 -31.60 -11.68 -0.88
CA ASP A 278 -31.76 -10.52 -0.02
C ASP A 278 -30.48 -9.66 0.07
N GLU A 279 -29.57 -9.76 -0.91
CA GLU A 279 -28.37 -8.92 -0.96
C GLU A 279 -28.72 -7.44 -0.91
N GLN A 280 -28.11 -6.70 0.02
CA GLN A 280 -28.28 -5.25 0.15
C GLN A 280 -26.95 -4.53 -0.04
N ARG A 281 -27.00 -3.38 -0.71
CA ARG A 281 -25.81 -2.57 -1.04
C ARG A 281 -25.99 -1.13 -0.59
N GLU A 282 -25.02 -0.62 0.14
CA GLU A 282 -25.03 0.74 0.69
C GLU A 282 -23.61 1.33 0.67
N TRP A 283 -23.49 2.56 0.22
CA TRP A 283 -22.24 3.30 0.24
C TRP A 283 -22.05 4.03 1.56
N MET A 284 -20.87 3.89 2.13
CA MET A 284 -20.36 4.63 3.28
C MET A 284 -19.34 5.64 2.77
N HIS A 285 -19.53 6.91 3.09
CA HIS A 285 -18.60 7.99 2.73
C HIS A 285 -18.53 9.02 3.84
N VAL A 286 -17.43 9.75 3.94
CA VAL A 286 -17.23 10.74 5.00
C VAL A 286 -17.45 12.15 4.45
N VAL A 287 -18.29 12.93 5.14
CA VAL A 287 -18.49 14.36 4.85
C VAL A 287 -18.29 15.12 6.16
N SER A 288 -17.35 16.05 6.17
CA SER A 288 -17.06 16.89 7.35
C SER A 288 -16.84 16.07 8.64
N GLY A 289 -16.12 14.95 8.53
CA GLY A 289 -15.80 14.07 9.67
C GLY A 289 -16.96 13.19 10.14
N GLN A 290 -18.06 13.08 9.37
CA GLN A 290 -19.19 12.21 9.68
C GLN A 290 -19.40 11.15 8.60
N ILE A 291 -19.64 9.91 9.03
CA ILE A 291 -19.99 8.80 8.14
C ILE A 291 -21.44 8.97 7.70
N ASN A 292 -21.63 9.09 6.39
CA ASN A 292 -22.91 9.16 5.72
C ASN A 292 -23.16 7.86 4.94
N TYR A 293 -24.43 7.50 4.83
CA TYR A 293 -24.88 6.28 4.17
C TYR A 293 -25.75 6.64 2.98
N LEU A 294 -25.51 5.99 1.84
CA LEU A 294 -26.23 6.24 0.60
C LEU A 294 -26.63 4.90 -0.04
N PRO A 295 -27.93 4.64 -0.27
CA PRO A 295 -28.36 3.44 -0.98
C PRO A 295 -27.67 3.31 -2.33
N HIS A 296 -27.27 2.10 -2.72
CA HIS A 296 -26.51 1.87 -3.95
C HIS A 296 -27.21 2.38 -5.22
N GLU A 297 -28.54 2.34 -5.25
CA GLU A 297 -29.36 2.86 -6.35
C GLU A 297 -29.21 4.37 -6.57
N ASN A 298 -28.80 5.10 -5.53
CA ASN A 298 -28.57 6.54 -5.57
C ASN A 298 -27.09 6.89 -5.75
N ASN A 299 -26.28 5.99 -6.34
CA ASN A 299 -24.85 6.22 -6.53
C ASN A 299 -24.57 7.53 -7.29
N LEU A 300 -23.72 8.38 -6.70
CA LEU A 300 -23.22 9.62 -7.31
C LEU A 300 -21.71 9.58 -7.55
N PHE A 301 -21.07 8.44 -7.29
CA PHE A 301 -19.63 8.27 -7.34
C PHE A 301 -19.19 7.79 -8.72
N HIS A 302 -18.17 8.47 -9.23
CA HIS A 302 -17.52 8.18 -10.51
C HIS A 302 -16.17 7.49 -10.29
N GLY A 303 -15.70 6.71 -11.25
CA GLY A 303 -14.40 6.03 -11.13
C GLY A 303 -13.21 6.96 -11.40
N VAL A 304 -12.02 6.60 -10.94
CA VAL A 304 -10.77 7.32 -11.26
C VAL A 304 -10.49 7.35 -12.77
N LEU A 305 -10.92 6.33 -13.51
CA LEU A 305 -10.84 6.33 -14.97
C LEU A 305 -11.70 7.43 -15.61
N GLU A 306 -12.89 7.67 -15.07
CA GLU A 306 -13.79 8.73 -15.54
C GLU A 306 -13.20 10.11 -15.22
N PHE A 307 -12.66 10.29 -14.02
CA PHE A 307 -11.87 11.47 -13.67
C PHE A 307 -10.76 11.76 -14.69
N CYS A 308 -9.98 10.74 -15.07
CA CYS A 308 -8.92 10.89 -16.06
C CYS A 308 -9.42 11.30 -17.45
N ASN A 309 -10.62 10.84 -17.84
CA ASN A 309 -11.21 11.13 -19.14
C ASN A 309 -11.83 12.53 -19.20
N GLU A 310 -12.42 13.00 -18.10
CA GLU A 310 -13.06 14.31 -18.02
C GLU A 310 -12.07 15.44 -17.69
N ASN A 311 -10.90 15.12 -17.12
CA ASN A 311 -9.88 16.10 -16.70
C ASN A 311 -8.57 15.96 -17.51
N LEU A 312 -8.68 15.95 -18.85
CA LEU A 312 -7.54 15.73 -19.76
C LEU A 312 -6.42 16.76 -19.61
N GLU A 313 -6.75 18.02 -19.32
CA GLU A 313 -5.75 19.08 -19.12
C GLU A 313 -4.91 18.82 -17.87
N PHE A 314 -5.57 18.51 -16.74
CA PHE A 314 -4.89 18.09 -15.51
C PHE A 314 -4.03 16.85 -15.74
N LYS A 315 -4.57 15.82 -16.41
CA LYS A 315 -3.83 14.60 -16.74
C LYS A 315 -2.53 14.88 -17.50
N ARG A 316 -2.59 15.72 -18.54
CA ARG A 316 -1.39 16.12 -19.31
C ARG A 316 -0.41 16.88 -18.43
N SER A 317 -0.91 17.84 -17.66
CA SER A 317 -0.08 18.61 -16.73
C SER A 317 0.62 17.73 -15.71
N LEU A 318 -0.05 16.70 -15.17
CA LEU A 318 0.53 15.79 -14.18
C LEU A 318 1.66 14.96 -14.79
N ILE A 319 1.41 14.36 -15.96
CA ILE A 319 2.42 13.57 -16.67
C ILE A 319 3.64 14.43 -17.04
N ASP A 320 3.41 15.66 -17.52
CA ASP A 320 4.50 16.56 -17.92
C ASP A 320 5.31 17.06 -16.72
N HIS A 321 4.65 17.37 -15.59
CA HIS A 321 5.31 17.86 -14.37
C HIS A 321 6.11 16.76 -13.70
N ILE A 322 5.48 15.62 -13.44
CA ILE A 322 6.13 14.47 -12.81
C ILE A 322 7.18 13.86 -13.74
N GLY A 323 6.96 13.86 -15.06
CA GLY A 323 7.94 13.39 -16.03
C GLY A 323 9.27 14.16 -16.02
N LYS A 324 9.27 15.42 -15.60
CA LYS A 324 10.50 16.23 -15.44
C LYS A 324 11.23 15.93 -14.14
N THR A 325 10.50 15.56 -13.08
CA THR A 325 11.04 15.42 -11.73
C THR A 325 11.33 13.97 -11.36
N ALA A 326 10.43 13.04 -11.71
CA ALA A 326 10.51 11.60 -11.49
C ALA A 326 10.02 10.82 -12.74
N PRO A 327 10.81 10.81 -13.83
CA PRO A 327 10.37 10.23 -15.12
C PRO A 327 9.94 8.75 -15.04
N HIS A 328 10.55 7.99 -14.14
CA HIS A 328 10.25 6.57 -13.92
C HIS A 328 8.83 6.30 -13.37
N TRP A 329 8.08 7.31 -12.93
CA TRP A 329 6.68 7.15 -12.47
C TRP A 329 5.68 7.19 -13.62
N VAL A 330 6.05 7.74 -14.77
CA VAL A 330 5.11 8.01 -15.87
C VAL A 330 5.50 7.37 -17.21
N GLN A 331 6.72 6.81 -17.33
CA GLN A 331 7.27 6.25 -18.58
C GLN A 331 7.24 4.72 -18.66
#